data_AF-A0A7S4MSB1-F1
#
_entry.id   AF-A0A7S4MSB1-F1
#
_cell.length_a   1.000
_cell.length_b   1.000
_cell.length_c   1.000
_cell.angle_alpha   90.00
_cell.angle_beta   90.00
_cell.angle_gamma   90.00
#
_symmetry.space_group_name_H-M   'P 1'
#
loop_
_entity.id
_entity.type
_entity.pdbx_description
1 polymer ?
#
loop_
_entity_poly.entity_id
_entity_poly.type
_entity_poly.pdbx_seq_one_letter_code
_entity_poly.pdbx_strand_id
1 'polypeptide(L)'
;GARLDKVFIDDGCALPGPSWRTTWSAPLQWGKAGDKNWATKAGAQGFIPRMVSLSPFVTDDWREASASVVVLFGRQFAGGPAIAQQQCLQRLRRRSAAWQATNGSAHFFILTDSRGPCSIDGKYKDLDFLGHHVIGPHGEAPPDSFGSWFWHGGEGPKIPCYDTRKDISIPTPNIHFPRTPHSPTLPEVELDAERPLLLFYAGWNYACRMNLVRLWKNDPDLLVRRAVPPMEYKRQMKRAKFCPICGGYSQWTPRLAEALYYGCVPIIFSERMETPFSAILDWSTFSVRLKESQLPALKTIVQGLDHAKLLRGLKLARSAIEYHVGQYDGADMLPLLLHQMHARVTAGPIARPSNVLSLLNDVDTDRDYDAEVHNEKSQCAHAVSTAAALTVDDVRWDCVSTDGYQASCSTQGPAVAAKQAARATQRPRRCRRDLKARGWE
;
A
#
# COMPACT_ATOMS: atom_id res chain seq x y z
N GLY A 1 0.69 -0.84 -30.98
CA GLY A 1 1.59 -1.67 -31.79
C GLY A 1 2.00 -2.91 -31.03
N ALA A 2 2.67 -2.77 -29.89
CA ALA A 2 2.87 -3.88 -28.95
C ALA A 2 1.70 -3.92 -27.95
N ARG A 3 1.00 -5.05 -27.85
CA ARG A 3 0.07 -5.34 -26.76
C ARG A 3 0.85 -6.02 -25.64
N LEU A 4 0.52 -5.72 -24.40
CA LEU A 4 0.73 -6.69 -23.32
C LEU A 4 -0.32 -7.78 -23.56
N ASP A 5 0.08 -8.88 -24.17
CA ASP A 5 -0.89 -9.92 -24.55
C ASP A 5 -1.24 -10.81 -23.35
N LYS A 6 -0.26 -11.07 -22.47
CA LYS A 6 -0.43 -11.97 -21.33
C LYS A 6 0.39 -11.58 -20.09
N VAL A 7 -0.13 -11.97 -18.92
CA VAL A 7 0.49 -11.87 -17.60
C VAL A 7 0.60 -13.26 -16.99
N PHE A 8 1.77 -13.57 -16.46
CA PHE A 8 2.03 -14.79 -15.72
C PHE A 8 1.84 -14.51 -14.21
N ILE A 9 1.10 -15.37 -13.50
CA ILE A 9 1.03 -15.30 -12.05
C ILE A 9 2.13 -16.20 -11.49
N ASP A 10 3.17 -15.60 -10.92
CA ASP A 10 4.36 -16.31 -10.49
C ASP A 10 4.24 -16.72 -9.01
N ASP A 11 3.87 -17.99 -8.81
CA ASP A 11 3.71 -18.61 -7.49
C ASP A 11 5.05 -19.07 -6.87
N GLY A 12 6.20 -18.80 -7.52
CA GLY A 12 7.51 -19.21 -7.02
C GLY A 12 7.88 -18.62 -5.65
N CYS A 13 7.23 -17.53 -5.26
CA CYS A 13 7.36 -16.88 -3.94
C CYS A 13 6.69 -17.65 -2.78
N ALA A 14 5.71 -18.52 -3.09
CA ALA A 14 4.86 -19.14 -2.08
C ALA A 14 5.65 -20.06 -1.12
N LEU A 15 5.21 -20.07 0.15
CA LEU A 15 5.64 -21.07 1.12
C LEU A 15 5.12 -22.47 0.71
N PRO A 16 5.80 -23.56 1.10
CA PRO A 16 5.19 -24.88 1.11
C PRO A 16 3.95 -24.84 2.02
N GLY A 17 2.74 -24.84 1.44
CA GLY A 17 1.49 -24.60 2.17
C GLY A 17 0.41 -23.93 1.32
N PRO A 18 -0.65 -23.36 1.95
CA PRO A 18 -1.77 -22.78 1.22
C PRO A 18 -1.30 -21.60 0.37
N SER A 19 -1.59 -21.64 -0.93
CA SER A 19 -1.28 -20.58 -1.89
C SER A 19 -2.27 -19.43 -1.74
N TRP A 20 -2.01 -18.31 -2.42
CA TRP A 20 -2.99 -17.25 -2.55
C TRP A 20 -4.33 -17.79 -3.08
N ARG A 21 -4.31 -18.77 -3.99
CA ARG A 21 -5.51 -19.43 -4.53
C ARG A 21 -6.31 -20.12 -3.43
N THR A 22 -5.65 -20.77 -2.48
CA THR A 22 -6.29 -21.38 -1.30
C THR A 22 -6.91 -20.33 -0.38
N THR A 23 -6.24 -19.18 -0.18
CA THR A 23 -6.82 -18.05 0.54
C THR A 23 -8.09 -17.54 -0.15
N TRP A 24 -8.13 -17.56 -1.48
CA TRP A 24 -9.28 -17.11 -2.27
C TRP A 24 -10.41 -18.11 -2.43
N SER A 25 -10.17 -19.40 -2.27
CA SER A 25 -11.23 -20.42 -2.25
C SER A 25 -12.04 -20.38 -0.95
N ALA A 26 -11.46 -19.88 0.14
CA ALA A 26 -12.13 -19.73 1.44
C ALA A 26 -11.72 -18.42 2.15
N PRO A 27 -12.05 -17.24 1.59
CA PRO A 27 -11.49 -15.99 2.08
C PRO A 27 -12.12 -15.58 3.39
N LEU A 28 -11.38 -15.75 4.49
CA LEU A 28 -11.77 -15.30 5.81
C LEU A 28 -11.47 -13.79 5.95
N GLN A 29 -12.50 -13.02 6.31
CA GLN A 29 -12.28 -11.65 6.77
C GLN A 29 -11.68 -11.65 8.18
N TRP A 30 -10.98 -10.56 8.50
CA TRP A 30 -10.52 -10.18 9.82
C TRP A 30 -11.35 -10.75 10.99
N GLY A 31 -10.72 -11.62 11.79
CA GLY A 31 -11.13 -11.98 13.15
C GLY A 31 -10.11 -11.44 14.16
N LYS A 32 -10.58 -10.85 15.26
CA LYS A 32 -9.72 -10.49 16.41
C LYS A 32 -9.23 -11.79 17.06
N ALA A 33 -7.97 -12.12 16.84
CA ALA A 33 -7.28 -13.29 17.42
C ALA A 33 -7.81 -14.66 16.95
N GLY A 34 -6.91 -15.63 16.76
CA GLY A 34 -7.28 -17.04 16.67
C GLY A 34 -6.75 -17.71 15.42
N ASP A 35 -7.38 -17.51 14.27
CA ASP A 35 -7.18 -18.43 13.15
C ASP A 35 -6.32 -17.82 12.03
N LYS A 36 -5.15 -18.45 11.84
CA LYS A 36 -4.17 -18.17 10.79
C LYS A 36 -4.78 -18.59 9.45
N ASN A 37 -5.16 -17.64 8.59
CA ASN A 37 -5.37 -17.80 7.12
C ASN A 37 -5.79 -16.43 6.52
N TRP A 38 -4.81 -15.60 6.13
CA TRP A 38 -5.01 -14.13 6.04
C TRP A 38 -5.26 -13.52 4.66
N ALA A 39 -6.23 -12.60 4.60
CA ALA A 39 -6.08 -11.29 3.94
C ALA A 39 -5.88 -10.20 5.02
N THR A 40 -4.84 -9.37 4.86
CA THR A 40 -4.43 -8.31 5.80
C THR A 40 -5.40 -7.12 5.80
N LYS A 41 -5.19 -6.16 6.72
CA LYS A 41 -5.90 -4.86 6.81
C LYS A 41 -5.98 -4.08 5.49
N ALA A 42 -5.06 -4.36 4.58
CA ALA A 42 -4.87 -3.75 3.27
C ALA A 42 -4.76 -4.87 2.22
N GLY A 43 -5.64 -5.87 2.28
CA GLY A 43 -5.55 -7.09 1.49
C GLY A 43 -6.15 -7.03 0.09
N ALA A 44 -6.75 -5.90 -0.35
CA ALA A 44 -7.38 -5.85 -1.67
C ALA A 44 -6.39 -5.70 -2.84
N GLN A 45 -5.15 -5.29 -2.60
CA GLN A 45 -4.13 -5.47 -3.64
C GLN A 45 -3.94 -6.96 -3.95
N GLY A 46 -4.18 -7.84 -2.96
CA GLY A 46 -4.28 -9.28 -3.15
C GLY A 46 -5.47 -9.75 -3.99
N PHE A 47 -6.35 -8.84 -4.44
CA PHE A 47 -7.43 -9.11 -5.41
C PHE A 47 -6.89 -9.13 -6.84
N ILE A 48 -5.80 -8.45 -7.12
CA ILE A 48 -5.24 -8.38 -8.47
C ILE A 48 -4.93 -9.76 -9.05
N PRO A 49 -4.31 -10.73 -8.33
CA PRO A 49 -4.14 -12.09 -8.86
C PRO A 49 -5.46 -12.75 -9.19
N ARG A 50 -6.51 -12.50 -8.39
CA ARG A 50 -7.84 -13.00 -8.67
C ARG A 50 -8.39 -12.39 -9.95
N MET A 51 -8.33 -11.07 -10.10
CA MET A 51 -8.74 -10.34 -11.31
C MET A 51 -7.99 -10.85 -12.54
N VAL A 52 -6.65 -10.95 -12.46
CA VAL A 52 -5.81 -11.49 -13.54
C VAL A 52 -6.20 -12.92 -13.85
N SER A 53 -6.35 -13.80 -12.85
CA SER A 53 -6.68 -15.22 -13.05
C SER A 53 -8.06 -15.48 -13.67
N LEU A 54 -8.98 -14.52 -13.56
CA LEU A 54 -10.32 -14.58 -14.16
C LEU A 54 -10.42 -13.75 -15.44
N SER A 55 -9.29 -13.26 -15.95
CA SER A 55 -9.22 -12.45 -17.16
C SER A 55 -8.67 -13.24 -18.33
N PRO A 56 -8.95 -12.83 -19.58
CA PRO A 56 -8.34 -13.42 -20.77
C PRO A 56 -6.84 -13.09 -20.89
N PHE A 57 -6.29 -12.25 -20.00
CA PHE A 57 -4.89 -11.83 -20.04
C PHE A 57 -3.97 -12.74 -19.24
N VAL A 58 -4.46 -13.74 -18.52
CA VAL A 58 -3.58 -14.72 -17.84
C VAL A 58 -3.05 -15.77 -18.82
N THR A 59 -1.84 -16.25 -18.56
CA THR A 59 -1.26 -17.46 -19.16
C THR A 59 -0.53 -18.28 -18.09
N ASP A 60 -0.48 -19.59 -18.28
CA ASP A 60 0.32 -20.51 -17.45
C ASP A 60 1.75 -20.72 -18.03
N ASP A 61 2.00 -20.35 -19.30
CA ASP A 61 3.35 -20.34 -19.87
C ASP A 61 3.94 -18.95 -19.77
N TRP A 62 4.91 -18.79 -18.87
CA TRP A 62 5.61 -17.52 -18.67
C TRP A 62 6.29 -16.99 -19.94
N ARG A 63 6.60 -17.84 -20.93
CA ARG A 63 7.21 -17.42 -22.19
C ARG A 63 6.26 -16.63 -23.08
N GLU A 64 4.95 -16.82 -22.90
CA GLU A 64 3.92 -16.04 -23.59
C GLU A 64 3.63 -14.72 -22.87
N ALA A 65 4.03 -14.58 -21.60
CA ALA A 65 3.78 -13.40 -20.81
C ALA A 65 4.84 -12.32 -21.02
N SER A 66 4.41 -11.05 -21.11
CA SER A 66 5.35 -9.92 -21.14
C SER A 66 5.66 -9.39 -19.73
N ALA A 67 4.93 -9.84 -18.71
CA ALA A 67 5.14 -9.47 -17.33
C ALA A 67 4.64 -10.56 -16.37
N SER A 68 5.23 -10.60 -15.18
CA SER A 68 4.82 -11.50 -14.09
C SER A 68 4.26 -10.70 -12.91
N VAL A 69 3.22 -11.22 -12.26
CA VAL A 69 2.71 -10.68 -10.99
C VAL A 69 3.05 -11.63 -9.85
N VAL A 70 3.60 -11.09 -8.78
CA VAL A 70 3.91 -11.81 -7.53
C VAL A 70 3.17 -11.17 -6.39
N VAL A 71 2.54 -11.97 -5.54
CA VAL A 71 1.83 -11.47 -4.36
C VAL A 71 2.43 -11.96 -3.09
N LEU A 72 2.74 -11.00 -2.22
CA LEU A 72 3.26 -11.24 -0.91
C LEU A 72 2.18 -10.97 0.13
N PHE A 73 1.70 -12.02 0.78
CA PHE A 73 0.80 -11.92 1.91
C PHE A 73 1.59 -11.56 3.16
N GLY A 74 1.31 -10.39 3.74
CA GLY A 74 1.95 -9.96 4.98
C GLY A 74 1.45 -10.79 6.16
N ARG A 75 2.19 -11.84 6.55
CA ARG A 75 1.97 -12.53 7.82
C ARG A 75 2.28 -11.55 8.97
N GLN A 76 1.34 -11.35 9.89
CA GLN A 76 1.39 -10.22 10.82
C GLN A 76 2.11 -10.48 12.15
N PHE A 77 2.58 -11.68 12.49
CA PHE A 77 2.83 -11.97 13.91
C PHE A 77 4.21 -12.55 14.27
N ALA A 78 4.96 -13.16 13.35
CA ALA A 78 6.34 -13.59 13.63
C ALA A 78 7.25 -13.40 12.40
N GLY A 79 8.29 -12.58 12.57
CA GLY A 79 9.32 -12.32 11.56
C GLY A 79 9.18 -11.00 10.79
N GLY A 80 7.97 -10.46 10.69
CA GLY A 80 7.71 -9.16 10.05
C GLY A 80 7.81 -9.17 8.51
N PRO A 81 7.26 -8.14 7.82
CA PRO A 81 7.20 -8.04 6.37
C PRO A 81 8.55 -8.14 5.66
N ALA A 82 9.64 -7.70 6.29
CA ALA A 82 10.97 -7.77 5.69
C ALA A 82 11.44 -9.22 5.45
N ILE A 83 11.20 -10.13 6.40
CA ILE A 83 11.54 -11.57 6.25
C ILE A 83 10.76 -12.18 5.10
N ALA A 84 9.46 -11.89 5.01
CA ALA A 84 8.63 -12.41 3.94
C ALA A 84 9.09 -11.91 2.56
N GLN A 85 9.47 -10.63 2.46
CA GLN A 85 10.03 -10.03 1.24
C GLN A 85 11.32 -10.74 0.81
N GLN A 86 12.25 -10.97 1.73
CA GLN A 86 13.51 -11.65 1.45
C GLN A 86 13.33 -13.12 1.05
N GLN A 87 12.53 -13.88 1.81
CA GLN A 87 12.22 -15.28 1.48
C GLN A 87 11.58 -15.39 0.10
N CYS A 88 10.69 -14.47 -0.25
CA CYS A 88 10.04 -14.41 -1.55
C CYS A 88 11.06 -14.30 -2.70
N LEU A 89 11.97 -13.33 -2.61
CA LEU A 89 13.03 -13.13 -3.62
C LEU A 89 13.96 -14.34 -3.72
N GLN A 90 14.36 -14.94 -2.59
CA GLN A 90 15.20 -16.14 -2.58
C GLN A 90 14.50 -17.33 -3.25
N ARG A 91 13.21 -17.55 -2.98
CA ARG A 91 12.45 -18.63 -3.61
C ARG A 91 12.25 -18.37 -5.10
N LEU A 92 11.92 -17.15 -5.53
CA LEU A 92 11.79 -16.82 -6.94
C LEU A 92 13.09 -17.09 -7.72
N ARG A 93 14.24 -16.69 -7.19
CA ARG A 93 15.57 -16.98 -7.78
C ARG A 93 15.79 -18.47 -8.02
N ARG A 94 15.31 -19.33 -7.11
CA ARG A 94 15.48 -20.79 -7.17
C ARG A 94 14.40 -21.49 -8.00
N ARG A 95 13.15 -21.03 -7.91
CA ARG A 95 11.96 -21.77 -8.33
C ARG A 95 11.29 -21.24 -9.60
N SER A 96 11.51 -19.96 -9.96
CA SER A 96 10.84 -19.35 -11.10
C SER A 96 11.74 -19.26 -12.33
N ALA A 97 11.37 -19.96 -13.39
CA ALA A 97 12.04 -19.87 -14.68
C ALA A 97 11.90 -18.45 -15.29
N ALA A 98 10.73 -17.82 -15.13
CA ALA A 98 10.49 -16.45 -15.57
C ALA A 98 11.43 -15.46 -14.86
N TRP A 99 11.63 -15.65 -13.56
CA TRP A 99 12.57 -14.86 -12.78
C TRP A 99 14.00 -15.06 -13.28
N GLN A 100 14.43 -16.30 -13.46
CA GLN A 100 15.78 -16.62 -13.93
C GLN A 100 16.07 -16.03 -15.32
N ALA A 101 15.07 -16.00 -16.21
CA ALA A 101 15.19 -15.46 -17.56
C ALA A 101 15.28 -13.91 -17.59
N THR A 102 14.59 -13.22 -16.69
CA THR A 102 14.47 -11.75 -16.70
C THR A 102 15.26 -11.08 -15.57
N ASN A 103 15.88 -11.85 -14.68
CA ASN A 103 16.40 -11.38 -13.40
C ASN A 103 15.38 -10.54 -12.60
N GLY A 104 14.09 -10.86 -12.74
CA GLY A 104 13.00 -10.15 -12.09
C GLY A 104 12.65 -8.77 -12.67
N SER A 105 13.22 -8.37 -13.81
CA SER A 105 12.97 -7.05 -14.41
C SER A 105 11.55 -6.90 -14.96
N ALA A 106 10.85 -8.01 -15.19
CA ALA A 106 9.45 -8.03 -15.65
C ALA A 106 8.47 -8.40 -14.53
N HIS A 107 8.95 -8.48 -13.27
CA HIS A 107 8.12 -8.88 -12.12
C HIS A 107 7.55 -7.66 -11.40
N PHE A 108 6.23 -7.68 -11.20
CA PHE A 108 5.47 -6.70 -10.45
C PHE A 108 5.03 -7.29 -9.13
N PHE A 109 5.43 -6.63 -8.05
CA PHE A 109 5.20 -7.10 -6.70
C PHE A 109 4.03 -6.40 -6.04
N ILE A 110 3.15 -7.20 -5.46
CA ILE A 110 2.03 -6.74 -4.68
C ILE A 110 2.30 -7.04 -3.22
N LEU A 111 2.57 -5.98 -2.47
CA LEU A 111 2.85 -6.04 -1.05
C LEU A 111 1.57 -5.72 -0.29
N THR A 112 0.94 -6.76 0.28
CA THR A 112 -0.39 -6.63 0.91
C THR A 112 -0.35 -6.06 2.33
N ASP A 113 0.82 -5.76 2.88
CA ASP A 113 0.90 -5.09 4.17
C ASP A 113 0.57 -3.59 4.05
N SER A 114 0.18 -2.95 5.15
CA SER A 114 -0.27 -1.55 5.14
C SER A 114 0.85 -0.52 4.88
N ARG A 115 2.09 -0.95 4.62
CA ARG A 115 3.24 -0.08 4.36
C ARG A 115 3.94 -0.38 3.04
N GLY A 116 3.54 -1.45 2.33
CA GLY A 116 4.17 -1.87 1.09
C GLY A 116 5.69 -2.01 1.25
N PRO A 117 6.51 -1.33 0.43
CA PRO A 117 7.96 -1.41 0.55
C PRO A 117 8.56 -0.63 1.75
N CYS A 118 7.81 0.29 2.38
CA CYS A 118 8.35 1.14 3.45
C CYS A 118 8.35 0.47 4.84
N SER A 119 9.39 0.75 5.63
CA SER A 119 9.49 0.50 7.07
C SER A 119 8.80 1.60 7.90
N ILE A 120 8.83 1.49 9.22
CA ILE A 120 8.24 2.48 10.15
C ILE A 120 8.95 3.84 10.06
N ASP A 121 10.26 3.85 9.87
CA ASP A 121 11.09 5.06 9.71
C ASP A 121 11.11 5.58 8.26
N GLY A 122 10.16 5.15 7.42
CA GLY A 122 10.03 5.62 6.04
C GLY A 122 11.19 5.23 5.13
N LYS A 123 12.01 4.24 5.51
CA LYS A 123 13.06 3.68 4.66
C LYS A 123 12.56 2.44 3.95
N TYR A 124 13.34 1.94 3.00
CA TYR A 124 13.01 0.70 2.32
C TYR A 124 13.23 -0.50 3.24
N LYS A 125 12.26 -1.42 3.33
CA LYS A 125 12.38 -2.68 4.11
C LYS A 125 13.45 -3.61 3.54
N ASP A 126 13.42 -3.79 2.23
CA ASP A 126 14.34 -4.61 1.45
C ASP A 126 14.73 -3.88 0.17
N LEU A 127 15.96 -3.37 0.13
CA LEU A 127 16.49 -2.57 -0.99
C LEU A 127 16.56 -3.32 -2.32
N ASP A 128 16.48 -4.66 -2.35
CA ASP A 128 16.46 -5.40 -3.62
C ASP A 128 15.27 -4.99 -4.49
N PHE A 129 14.15 -4.59 -3.86
CA PHE A 129 12.96 -4.09 -4.56
C PHE A 129 13.10 -2.68 -5.16
N LEU A 130 14.20 -1.96 -4.90
CA LEU A 130 14.55 -0.76 -5.69
C LEU A 130 14.73 -1.11 -7.17
N GLY A 131 15.14 -2.35 -7.46
CA GLY A 131 15.29 -2.89 -8.80
C GLY A 131 14.08 -3.61 -9.36
N HIS A 132 12.91 -3.52 -8.71
CA HIS A 132 11.70 -4.22 -9.11
C HIS A 132 10.48 -3.30 -9.08
N HIS A 133 9.43 -3.67 -9.82
CA HIS A 133 8.20 -2.92 -9.87
C HIS A 133 7.31 -3.25 -8.67
N VAL A 134 6.71 -2.23 -8.07
CA VAL A 134 5.73 -2.38 -6.98
C VAL A 134 4.37 -1.87 -7.44
N ILE A 135 3.32 -2.65 -7.16
CA ILE A 135 1.93 -2.25 -7.32
C ILE A 135 1.33 -2.04 -5.93
N GLY A 136 0.83 -0.84 -5.66
CA GLY A 136 0.21 -0.54 -4.37
C GLY A 136 -0.28 0.90 -4.25
N PRO A 137 -1.21 1.19 -3.33
CA PRO A 137 -1.57 2.55 -3.01
C PRO A 137 -0.35 3.27 -2.40
N HIS A 138 -0.13 4.52 -2.79
CA HIS A 138 1.06 5.21 -2.33
C HIS A 138 0.89 6.71 -2.02
N GLY A 139 1.75 7.17 -1.12
CA GLY A 139 2.02 8.59 -0.88
C GLY A 139 3.06 8.76 0.22
N GLU A 140 4.05 9.60 -0.04
CA GLU A 140 5.24 9.78 0.80
C GLU A 140 5.45 11.26 1.14
N ALA A 141 5.62 11.54 2.43
CA ALA A 141 5.94 12.90 2.87
C ALA A 141 7.35 13.30 2.42
N PRO A 142 7.64 14.60 2.25
CA PRO A 142 8.99 15.08 1.99
C PRO A 142 9.98 14.60 3.05
N PRO A 143 11.26 14.44 2.68
CA PRO A 143 12.27 13.93 3.58
C PRO A 143 12.57 14.77 4.84
N ASP A 144 12.01 15.97 4.94
CA ASP A 144 12.32 17.02 5.91
C ASP A 144 11.11 17.51 6.74
N SER A 145 9.91 16.95 6.51
CA SER A 145 8.74 17.34 7.27
C SER A 145 8.79 16.74 8.71
N PHE A 146 8.14 17.35 9.71
CA PHE A 146 8.10 16.90 11.13
C PHE A 146 6.63 16.70 11.60
N GLY A 147 6.32 15.68 12.44
CA GLY A 147 4.96 15.38 12.99
C GLY A 147 4.02 14.19 12.54
N SER A 148 4.32 13.37 11.50
CA SER A 148 3.74 12.07 11.09
C SER A 148 4.32 10.86 11.84
N TRP A 149 3.78 9.66 11.65
CA TRP A 149 4.37 8.42 12.18
C TRP A 149 5.29 7.67 11.19
N PHE A 150 5.43 8.13 9.94
CA PHE A 150 6.32 7.55 8.90
C PHE A 150 7.57 8.41 8.64
N TRP A 151 8.09 9.11 9.65
CA TRP A 151 9.26 9.93 9.40
C TRP A 151 10.47 9.10 9.06
N HIS A 152 11.26 9.59 8.10
CA HIS A 152 12.71 9.47 8.08
C HIS A 152 13.36 10.10 9.33
N GLY A 153 12.85 9.78 10.51
CA GLY A 153 13.40 10.20 11.80
C GLY A 153 14.60 9.35 12.20
N GLY A 154 14.83 8.23 11.50
CA GLY A 154 16.10 7.54 11.50
C GLY A 154 17.11 8.27 10.61
N GLU A 155 18.38 8.24 11.02
CA GLU A 155 19.47 8.54 10.11
C GLU A 155 19.36 7.57 8.91
N GLY A 156 19.44 8.10 7.69
CA GLY A 156 19.39 7.24 6.51
C GLY A 156 19.19 7.99 5.20
N PRO A 157 19.52 7.32 4.09
CA PRO A 157 19.36 7.91 2.77
C PRO A 157 17.89 8.21 2.49
N LYS A 158 17.64 9.33 1.82
CA LYS A 158 16.30 9.84 1.52
C LYS A 158 15.81 9.26 0.19
N ILE A 159 15.69 7.93 0.13
CA ILE A 159 15.16 7.22 -1.04
C ILE A 159 13.66 7.05 -0.86
N PRO A 160 12.83 7.44 -1.83
CA PRO A 160 11.40 7.16 -1.77
C PRO A 160 11.16 5.65 -1.93
N CYS A 161 10.24 5.09 -1.15
CA CYS A 161 9.86 3.69 -1.30
C CYS A 161 8.99 3.45 -2.54
N TYR A 162 8.46 4.50 -3.15
CA TYR A 162 7.71 4.46 -4.41
C TYR A 162 8.26 5.46 -5.42
N ASP A 163 8.45 4.98 -6.64
CA ASP A 163 8.93 5.78 -7.74
C ASP A 163 7.95 5.68 -8.91
N THR A 164 7.29 6.79 -9.25
CA THR A 164 6.29 6.88 -10.33
C THR A 164 6.80 6.41 -11.69
N ARG A 165 8.13 6.39 -11.90
CA ARG A 165 8.77 5.93 -13.14
C ARG A 165 8.74 4.42 -13.29
N LYS A 166 8.72 3.66 -12.18
CA LYS A 166 8.72 2.18 -12.19
C LYS A 166 7.48 1.56 -11.54
N ASP A 167 6.91 2.20 -10.53
CA ASP A 167 5.83 1.67 -9.71
C ASP A 167 4.46 2.12 -10.22
N ILE A 168 3.41 1.43 -9.75
CA ILE A 168 2.02 1.64 -10.17
C ILE A 168 1.13 1.91 -8.95
N SER A 169 0.60 3.13 -8.88
CA SER A 169 -0.35 3.54 -7.84
C SER A 169 -1.76 3.06 -8.20
N ILE A 170 -2.38 2.34 -7.27
CA ILE A 170 -3.72 1.76 -7.41
C ILE A 170 -4.67 2.29 -6.32
N PRO A 171 -5.99 2.23 -6.54
CA PRO A 171 -6.97 2.68 -5.56
C PRO A 171 -6.78 1.96 -4.24
N THR A 172 -6.87 2.71 -3.15
CA THR A 172 -6.73 2.10 -1.83
C THR A 172 -7.79 1.02 -1.67
N PRO A 173 -7.39 -0.18 -1.22
CA PRO A 173 -8.21 -1.39 -1.15
C PRO A 173 -9.38 -1.33 -0.17
N ASN A 174 -9.69 -0.17 0.41
CA ASN A 174 -10.40 -0.05 1.67
C ASN A 174 -11.71 -0.84 1.71
N ILE A 175 -12.14 -1.17 2.94
CA ILE A 175 -13.25 -1.98 3.49
C ILE A 175 -14.62 -1.91 2.76
N HIS A 176 -14.72 -1.05 1.74
CA HIS A 176 -15.85 -0.75 0.88
C HIS A 176 -15.53 -0.87 -0.63
N PHE A 177 -14.58 -1.72 -1.04
CA PHE A 177 -14.43 -2.25 -2.42
C PHE A 177 -14.54 -3.78 -2.35
N PRO A 178 -14.95 -4.48 -3.44
CA PRO A 178 -15.70 -5.75 -3.40
C PRO A 178 -15.19 -6.64 -2.29
N ARG A 179 -16.08 -6.89 -1.34
CA ARG A 179 -15.69 -7.70 -0.22
C ARG A 179 -15.48 -9.12 -0.74
N THR A 180 -14.60 -9.85 -0.07
CA THR A 180 -14.42 -11.26 -0.32
C THR A 180 -15.78 -11.98 -0.37
N PRO A 181 -15.92 -13.11 -1.07
CA PRO A 181 -17.14 -13.91 -1.16
C PRO A 181 -17.94 -14.08 0.16
N HIS A 182 -17.28 -13.96 1.31
CA HIS A 182 -17.87 -14.11 2.66
C HIS A 182 -18.31 -12.81 3.33
N SER A 183 -18.29 -11.68 2.64
CA SER A 183 -18.69 -10.41 3.25
C SER A 183 -19.69 -9.68 2.36
N PRO A 184 -20.72 -9.07 2.95
CA PRO A 184 -21.86 -8.61 2.17
C PRO A 184 -21.42 -7.62 1.13
N THR A 185 -21.90 -7.83 -0.11
CA THR A 185 -21.77 -6.90 -1.22
C THR A 185 -22.20 -5.52 -0.74
N LEU A 186 -21.47 -4.51 -1.20
CA LEU A 186 -21.81 -3.15 -0.82
C LEU A 186 -23.11 -2.77 -1.50
N PRO A 187 -23.96 -1.99 -0.83
CA PRO A 187 -25.21 -1.57 -1.43
C PRO A 187 -24.89 -0.72 -2.65
N GLU A 188 -25.65 -0.93 -3.71
CA GLU A 188 -25.65 -0.06 -4.88
C GLU A 188 -25.81 1.39 -4.46
N VAL A 189 -25.15 2.29 -5.19
CA VAL A 189 -25.17 3.72 -4.92
C VAL A 189 -25.75 4.40 -6.14
N GLU A 190 -26.93 4.99 -5.99
CA GLU A 190 -27.52 5.89 -6.96
C GLU A 190 -26.68 7.16 -7.05
N LEU A 191 -25.78 7.22 -8.05
CA LEU A 191 -24.85 8.34 -8.21
C LEU A 191 -25.55 9.64 -8.63
N ASP A 192 -26.74 9.53 -9.23
CA ASP A 192 -27.61 10.63 -9.66
C ASP A 192 -28.54 11.16 -8.58
N ALA A 193 -28.57 10.54 -7.40
CA ALA A 193 -29.38 11.01 -6.28
C ALA A 193 -29.01 12.44 -5.88
N GLU A 194 -29.99 13.19 -5.40
CA GLU A 194 -29.77 14.55 -4.92
C GLU A 194 -28.77 14.55 -3.74
N ARG A 195 -27.82 15.49 -3.81
CA ARG A 195 -26.77 15.68 -2.79
C ARG A 195 -26.99 16.99 -2.05
N PRO A 196 -27.84 17.00 -1.00
CA PRO A 196 -28.23 18.23 -0.30
C PRO A 196 -27.10 18.82 0.56
N LEU A 197 -26.08 18.03 0.90
CA LEU A 197 -24.97 18.47 1.74
C LEU A 197 -23.82 18.99 0.86
N LEU A 198 -23.37 20.22 1.09
CA LEU A 198 -22.27 20.79 0.32
C LEU A 198 -20.97 20.01 0.54
N LEU A 199 -20.64 19.71 1.80
CA LEU A 199 -19.38 19.04 2.14
C LEU A 199 -19.54 18.17 3.38
N PHE A 200 -18.94 16.97 3.34
CA PHE A 200 -18.85 16.07 4.49
C PHE A 200 -17.42 15.70 4.82
N TYR A 201 -17.07 15.76 6.10
CA TYR A 201 -15.84 15.18 6.61
C TYR A 201 -16.02 14.64 8.03
N ALA A 202 -15.56 13.40 8.25
CA ALA A 202 -15.38 12.86 9.59
C ALA A 202 -13.99 12.24 9.72
N GLY A 203 -13.16 12.81 10.59
CA GLY A 203 -11.81 12.33 10.83
C GLY A 203 -11.08 13.07 11.94
N TRP A 204 -10.14 12.38 12.57
CA TRP A 204 -9.32 12.89 13.65
C TRP A 204 -7.88 12.42 13.48
N ASN A 205 -6.99 12.98 14.33
CA ASN A 205 -5.54 12.76 14.29
C ASN A 205 -4.88 13.41 13.05
N TYR A 206 -3.62 13.86 13.11
CA TYR A 206 -2.90 14.58 12.03
C TYR A 206 -3.37 16.02 11.74
N ALA A 207 -2.41 16.87 11.34
CA ALA A 207 -2.58 18.33 11.20
C ALA A 207 -3.75 18.74 10.28
N CYS A 208 -3.73 18.36 8.99
CA CYS A 208 -4.82 18.65 8.04
C CYS A 208 -6.20 18.27 8.58
N ARG A 209 -6.34 17.08 9.19
CA ARG A 209 -7.63 16.59 9.71
C ARG A 209 -8.10 17.44 10.89
N MET A 210 -7.19 17.77 11.80
CA MET A 210 -7.49 18.58 12.97
C MET A 210 -7.78 20.04 12.60
N ASN A 211 -7.06 20.60 11.62
CA ASN A 211 -7.27 21.94 11.10
C ASN A 211 -8.61 22.06 10.39
N LEU A 212 -8.95 21.11 9.51
CA LEU A 212 -10.26 21.03 8.86
C LEU A 212 -11.40 20.99 9.90
N VAL A 213 -11.28 20.13 10.92
CA VAL A 213 -12.29 20.07 12.00
C VAL A 213 -12.33 21.35 12.82
N ARG A 214 -11.18 21.93 13.18
CA ARG A 214 -11.12 23.15 13.98
C ARG A 214 -11.81 24.32 13.28
N LEU A 215 -11.56 24.50 11.99
CA LEU A 215 -12.10 25.60 11.19
C LEU A 215 -13.59 25.44 10.91
N TRP A 216 -14.05 24.22 10.58
CA TRP A 216 -15.36 24.03 9.96
C TRP A 216 -16.38 23.26 10.80
N LYS A 217 -16.05 22.79 12.01
CA LYS A 217 -17.02 22.05 12.86
C LYS A 217 -18.30 22.81 13.20
N ASN A 218 -18.25 24.14 13.21
CA ASN A 218 -19.35 25.00 13.62
C ASN A 218 -20.04 25.68 12.42
N ASP A 219 -19.66 25.37 11.18
CA ASP A 219 -20.30 25.94 10.00
C ASP A 219 -21.69 25.31 9.79
N PRO A 220 -22.74 26.10 9.50
CA PRO A 220 -24.09 25.58 9.32
C PRO A 220 -24.28 24.78 8.03
N ASP A 221 -23.46 25.02 7.00
CA ASP A 221 -23.62 24.43 5.66
C ASP A 221 -22.66 23.26 5.41
N LEU A 222 -21.68 23.04 6.29
CA LEU A 222 -20.70 21.96 6.20
C LEU A 222 -20.83 20.99 7.37
N LEU A 223 -20.85 19.69 7.08
CA LEU A 223 -20.85 18.67 8.13
C LEU A 223 -19.42 18.16 8.37
N VAL A 224 -18.71 18.82 9.28
CA VAL A 224 -17.33 18.47 9.66
C VAL A 224 -17.26 18.03 11.12
N ARG A 225 -16.77 16.80 11.37
CA ARG A 225 -16.72 16.18 12.72
C ARG A 225 -15.42 15.41 12.94
N ARG A 226 -15.06 15.16 14.21
CA ARG A 226 -13.91 14.29 14.56
C ARG A 226 -14.18 12.82 14.24
N ALA A 227 -15.42 12.38 14.49
CA ALA A 227 -15.90 11.04 14.22
C ALA A 227 -17.45 11.07 14.15
N VAL A 228 -18.02 10.08 13.47
CA VAL A 228 -19.47 9.81 13.44
C VAL A 228 -19.69 8.28 13.47
N PRO A 229 -20.87 7.78 13.84
CA PRO A 229 -21.19 6.36 13.74
C PRO A 229 -21.04 5.82 12.30
N PRO A 230 -20.66 4.54 12.08
CA PRO A 230 -20.43 3.99 10.74
C PRO A 230 -21.62 4.12 9.77
N MET A 231 -22.86 3.95 10.27
CA MET A 231 -24.07 4.11 9.44
C MET A 231 -24.28 5.56 9.02
N GLU A 232 -24.03 6.50 9.93
CA GLU A 232 -24.06 7.91 9.60
C GLU A 232 -22.98 8.27 8.59
N TYR A 233 -21.75 7.78 8.76
CA TYR A 233 -20.66 8.04 7.82
C TYR A 233 -21.05 7.71 6.37
N LYS A 234 -21.56 6.49 6.14
CA LYS A 234 -22.01 6.05 4.81
C LYS A 234 -23.14 6.93 4.28
N ARG A 235 -24.12 7.26 5.13
CA ARG A 235 -25.26 8.12 4.75
C ARG A 235 -24.80 9.50 4.32
N GLN A 236 -23.90 10.14 5.09
CA GLN A 236 -23.45 11.50 4.78
C GLN A 236 -22.53 11.52 3.55
N MET A 237 -21.70 10.50 3.33
CA MET A 237 -20.91 10.36 2.08
C MET A 237 -21.80 10.32 0.83
N LYS A 238 -22.95 9.63 0.88
CA LYS A 238 -23.93 9.60 -0.23
C LYS A 238 -24.61 10.95 -0.46
N ARG A 239 -24.85 11.73 0.60
CA ARG A 239 -25.57 13.01 0.53
C ARG A 239 -24.66 14.22 0.23
N ALA A 240 -23.36 14.06 0.38
CA ALA A 240 -22.38 15.12 0.20
C ALA A 240 -21.97 15.29 -1.28
N LYS A 241 -21.83 16.55 -1.71
CA LYS A 241 -21.25 16.92 -2.99
C LYS A 241 -19.72 16.73 -2.98
N PHE A 242 -19.06 17.24 -1.94
CA PHE A 242 -17.60 17.24 -1.84
C PHE A 242 -17.09 16.56 -0.56
N CYS A 243 -15.98 15.82 -0.67
CA CYS A 243 -15.36 15.10 0.44
C CYS A 243 -13.86 15.41 0.54
N PRO A 244 -13.40 16.11 1.59
CA PRO A 244 -11.98 16.34 1.81
C PRO A 244 -11.18 15.07 2.08
N ILE A 245 -10.08 14.94 1.36
CA ILE A 245 -9.12 13.85 1.47
C ILE A 245 -7.85 14.39 2.13
N CYS A 246 -7.83 14.37 3.46
CA CYS A 246 -6.64 14.64 4.25
C CYS A 246 -5.83 13.34 4.47
N GLY A 247 -4.52 13.43 4.23
CA GLY A 247 -3.54 12.39 4.60
C GLY A 247 -3.61 12.07 6.10
N GLY A 248 -3.07 10.92 6.49
CA GLY A 248 -3.05 10.51 7.90
C GLY A 248 -1.78 9.77 8.24
N TYR A 249 -1.94 8.54 8.75
CA TYR A 249 -0.83 7.63 9.01
C TYR A 249 0.00 7.54 7.74
N SER A 250 -0.54 6.91 6.68
CA SER A 250 0.02 7.03 5.33
C SER A 250 -0.61 8.24 4.62
N GLN A 251 0.10 8.84 3.65
CA GLN A 251 -0.50 9.92 2.83
C GLN A 251 -1.63 9.37 1.97
N TRP A 252 -1.49 8.14 1.47
CA TRP A 252 -2.61 7.40 0.90
C TRP A 252 -3.64 7.08 2.00
N THR A 253 -4.88 7.57 1.84
CA THR A 253 -5.96 7.35 2.79
C THR A 253 -7.10 6.57 2.14
N PRO A 254 -7.71 5.62 2.89
CA PRO A 254 -8.90 4.90 2.44
C PRO A 254 -10.05 5.79 1.93
N ARG A 255 -10.13 7.03 2.43
CA ARG A 255 -11.21 7.96 2.12
C ARG A 255 -11.29 8.33 0.65
N LEU A 256 -10.17 8.32 -0.07
CA LEU A 256 -10.18 8.60 -1.51
C LEU A 256 -11.09 7.62 -2.24
N ALA A 257 -10.87 6.33 -1.99
CA ALA A 257 -11.66 5.27 -2.61
C ALA A 257 -13.12 5.32 -2.11
N GLU A 258 -13.36 5.56 -0.81
CA GLU A 258 -14.74 5.73 -0.29
C GLU A 258 -15.49 6.88 -0.96
N ALA A 259 -14.82 8.00 -1.21
CA ALA A 259 -15.40 9.18 -1.87
C ALA A 259 -15.81 8.84 -3.30
N LEU A 260 -14.93 8.18 -4.06
CA LEU A 260 -15.23 7.68 -5.40
C LEU A 260 -16.43 6.72 -5.37
N TYR A 261 -16.44 5.72 -4.48
CA TYR A 261 -17.52 4.74 -4.36
C TYR A 261 -18.88 5.40 -4.10
N TYR A 262 -18.94 6.33 -3.14
CA TYR A 262 -20.19 7.01 -2.77
C TYR A 262 -20.53 8.20 -3.67
N GLY A 263 -19.76 8.45 -4.73
CA GLY A 263 -19.97 9.56 -5.66
C GLY A 263 -19.71 10.95 -5.08
N CYS A 264 -18.97 11.04 -3.98
CA CYS A 264 -18.61 12.29 -3.36
C CYS A 264 -17.32 12.84 -4.00
N VAL A 265 -17.38 14.01 -4.64
CA VAL A 265 -16.24 14.57 -5.38
C VAL A 265 -15.06 14.82 -4.43
N PRO A 266 -13.89 14.19 -4.65
CA PRO A 266 -12.73 14.35 -3.77
C PRO A 266 -12.16 15.77 -3.80
N ILE A 267 -11.92 16.35 -2.63
CA ILE A 267 -11.09 17.54 -2.44
C ILE A 267 -9.78 17.10 -1.79
N ILE A 268 -8.72 16.94 -2.57
CA ILE A 268 -7.46 16.32 -2.16
C ILE A 268 -6.56 17.37 -1.52
N PHE A 269 -6.38 17.26 -0.20
CA PHE A 269 -5.43 18.06 0.58
C PHE A 269 -4.10 17.33 0.81
N SER A 270 -4.06 16.01 0.64
CA SER A 270 -2.80 15.26 0.70
C SER A 270 -1.98 15.57 -0.56
N GLU A 271 -1.14 16.59 -0.48
CA GLU A 271 -0.24 17.03 -1.57
C GLU A 271 0.67 15.90 -2.07
N ARG A 272 0.91 14.92 -1.21
CA ARG A 272 1.88 13.84 -1.38
C ARG A 272 1.25 12.49 -1.70
N MET A 273 -0.06 12.47 -1.90
CA MET A 273 -0.76 11.31 -2.41
C MET A 273 -0.60 11.26 -3.92
N GLU A 274 0.04 10.18 -4.39
CA GLU A 274 0.02 9.82 -5.80
C GLU A 274 -1.33 9.18 -6.11
N THR A 275 -2.13 9.84 -6.94
CA THR A 275 -3.48 9.35 -7.21
C THR A 275 -3.44 8.11 -8.11
N PRO A 276 -4.36 7.16 -7.94
CA PRO A 276 -4.40 5.95 -8.74
C PRO A 276 -4.37 6.22 -10.24
N PHE A 277 -3.49 5.53 -10.95
CA PHE A 277 -3.32 5.65 -12.41
C PHE A 277 -3.17 7.09 -12.92
N SER A 278 -2.55 7.99 -12.14
CA SER A 278 -2.36 9.41 -12.50
C SER A 278 -1.65 9.66 -13.83
N ALA A 279 -0.82 8.72 -14.30
CA ALA A 279 -0.19 8.80 -15.62
C ALA A 279 -1.17 8.56 -16.79
N ILE A 280 -2.39 8.07 -16.52
CA ILE A 280 -3.44 7.80 -17.53
C ILE A 280 -4.67 8.67 -17.27
N LEU A 281 -5.10 8.79 -16.02
CA LEU A 281 -6.31 9.49 -15.64
C LEU A 281 -6.02 10.95 -15.31
N ASP A 282 -6.71 11.87 -15.98
CA ASP A 282 -6.72 13.27 -15.60
C ASP A 282 -7.66 13.50 -14.41
N TRP A 283 -7.08 13.42 -13.21
CA TRP A 283 -7.78 13.64 -11.94
C TRP A 283 -8.40 15.04 -11.81
N SER A 284 -7.94 16.03 -12.58
CA SER A 284 -8.53 17.39 -12.54
C SER A 284 -9.95 17.43 -13.10
N THR A 285 -10.35 16.43 -13.88
CA THR A 285 -11.71 16.34 -14.44
C THR A 285 -12.75 15.84 -13.44
N PHE A 286 -12.34 15.27 -12.31
CA PHE A 286 -13.25 14.66 -11.32
C PHE A 286 -12.82 14.83 -9.85
N SER A 287 -11.80 15.63 -9.59
CA SER A 287 -11.36 15.98 -8.24
C SER A 287 -10.75 17.37 -8.23
N VAL A 288 -10.58 17.94 -7.05
CA VAL A 288 -9.86 19.22 -6.88
C VAL A 288 -8.73 19.02 -5.89
N ARG A 289 -7.52 19.43 -6.25
CA ARG A 289 -6.36 19.42 -5.35
C ARG A 289 -6.18 20.81 -4.74
N LEU A 290 -6.11 20.88 -3.41
CA LEU A 290 -5.91 22.11 -2.66
C LEU A 290 -4.73 21.96 -1.70
N LYS A 291 -4.03 23.07 -1.44
CA LYS A 291 -3.01 23.14 -0.38
C LYS A 291 -3.69 23.30 0.98
N GLU A 292 -3.02 22.84 2.05
CA GLU A 292 -3.56 23.00 3.41
C GLU A 292 -3.78 24.48 3.77
N SER A 293 -2.96 25.39 3.23
CA SER A 293 -3.12 26.84 3.39
C SER A 293 -4.42 27.40 2.82
N GLN A 294 -5.10 26.66 1.94
CA GLN A 294 -6.39 27.05 1.36
C GLN A 294 -7.59 26.54 2.18
N LEU A 295 -7.36 25.78 3.26
CA LEU A 295 -8.43 25.31 4.16
C LEU A 295 -9.35 26.43 4.67
N PRO A 296 -8.87 27.65 5.02
CA PRO A 296 -9.74 28.74 5.45
C PRO A 296 -10.71 29.23 4.37
N ALA A 297 -10.37 29.06 3.09
CA ALA A 297 -11.21 29.43 1.95
C ALA A 297 -12.01 28.25 1.38
N LEU A 298 -11.96 27.07 2.01
CA LEU A 298 -12.53 25.83 1.48
C LEU A 298 -13.98 25.99 1.06
N LYS A 299 -14.85 26.57 1.91
CA LYS A 299 -16.27 26.76 1.61
C LYS A 299 -16.50 27.57 0.33
N THR A 300 -15.85 28.73 0.22
CA THR A 300 -15.95 29.60 -0.96
C THR A 300 -15.45 28.90 -2.22
N ILE A 301 -14.33 28.17 -2.12
CA ILE A 301 -13.79 27.40 -3.25
C ILE A 301 -14.82 26.37 -3.71
N VAL A 302 -15.33 25.51 -2.82
CA VAL A 302 -16.24 24.43 -3.22
C VAL A 302 -17.60 24.93 -3.70
N GLN A 303 -18.05 26.10 -3.23
CA GLN A 303 -19.26 26.76 -3.75
C GLN A 303 -19.09 27.25 -5.19
N GLY A 304 -17.88 27.62 -5.59
CA GLY A 304 -17.57 28.06 -6.96
C GLY A 304 -17.29 26.91 -7.94
N LEU A 305 -17.26 25.66 -7.50
CA LEU A 305 -16.97 24.52 -8.36
C LEU A 305 -18.23 24.05 -9.13
N ASP A 306 -18.03 23.67 -10.39
CA ASP A 306 -19.04 22.93 -11.16
C ASP A 306 -19.09 21.47 -10.71
N HIS A 307 -19.88 21.22 -9.66
CA HIS A 307 -20.09 19.88 -9.13
C HIS A 307 -20.66 18.91 -10.19
N ALA A 308 -21.54 19.37 -11.08
CA ALA A 308 -22.15 18.49 -12.08
C ALA A 308 -21.12 17.98 -13.08
N LYS A 309 -20.20 18.84 -13.53
CA LYS A 309 -19.06 18.44 -14.37
C LYS A 309 -18.14 17.47 -13.65
N LEU A 310 -17.73 17.78 -12.42
CA LEU A 310 -16.83 16.92 -11.64
C LEU A 310 -17.46 15.55 -11.34
N LEU A 311 -18.76 15.51 -11.02
CA LEU A 311 -19.49 14.27 -10.78
C LEU A 311 -19.58 13.40 -12.04
N ARG A 312 -19.79 13.98 -13.24
CA ARG A 312 -19.75 13.22 -14.50
C ARG A 312 -18.39 12.55 -14.71
N GLY A 313 -17.30 13.29 -14.51
CA GLY A 313 -15.95 12.73 -14.58
C GLY A 313 -15.74 11.62 -13.53
N LEU A 314 -16.26 11.83 -12.31
CA LEU A 314 -16.13 10.86 -11.22
C LEU A 314 -16.80 9.54 -11.55
N LYS A 315 -17.99 9.56 -12.15
CA LYS A 315 -18.70 8.34 -12.56
C LYS A 315 -17.88 7.49 -13.53
N LEU A 316 -17.28 8.14 -14.54
CA LEU A 316 -16.42 7.48 -15.54
C LEU A 316 -15.13 6.95 -14.89
N ALA A 317 -14.50 7.75 -14.04
CA ALA A 317 -13.29 7.35 -13.34
C ALA A 317 -13.56 6.17 -12.39
N ARG A 318 -14.66 6.22 -11.63
CA ARG A 318 -15.09 5.17 -10.70
C ARG A 318 -15.20 3.82 -11.40
N SER A 319 -15.92 3.73 -12.52
CA SER A 319 -16.05 2.47 -13.27
C SER A 319 -14.71 1.95 -13.80
N ALA A 320 -13.76 2.84 -14.11
CA ALA A 320 -12.44 2.46 -14.63
C ALA A 320 -11.43 2.07 -13.54
N ILE A 321 -11.73 2.33 -12.26
CA ILE A 321 -10.79 2.08 -11.14
C ILE A 321 -11.39 1.18 -10.05
N GLU A 322 -12.54 0.57 -10.32
CA GLU A 322 -13.13 -0.43 -9.44
C GLU A 322 -12.37 -1.76 -9.52
N TYR A 323 -12.41 -2.52 -8.43
CA TYR A 323 -11.96 -3.91 -8.43
C TYR A 323 -13.18 -4.78 -8.76
N HIS A 324 -13.11 -5.64 -9.76
CA HIS A 324 -14.12 -6.66 -10.03
C HIS A 324 -13.50 -8.05 -9.81
N VAL A 325 -13.94 -8.76 -8.77
CA VAL A 325 -13.37 -10.07 -8.37
C VAL A 325 -14.14 -11.28 -8.93
N GLY A 326 -15.11 -11.01 -9.82
CA GLY A 326 -15.86 -11.98 -10.61
C GLY A 326 -15.21 -12.25 -11.97
N GLN A 327 -15.95 -12.87 -12.89
CA GLN A 327 -15.50 -13.02 -14.27
C GLN A 327 -15.19 -11.65 -14.88
N TYR A 328 -14.11 -11.57 -15.65
CA TYR A 328 -13.73 -10.32 -16.28
C TYR A 328 -14.79 -9.85 -17.27
N ASP A 329 -15.30 -8.64 -17.06
CA ASP A 329 -16.35 -8.00 -17.85
C ASP A 329 -15.87 -6.76 -18.60
N GLY A 330 -14.59 -6.40 -18.46
CA GLY A 330 -14.01 -5.20 -19.05
C GLY A 330 -14.26 -3.91 -18.27
N ALA A 331 -15.02 -3.95 -17.18
CA ALA A 331 -15.48 -2.77 -16.45
C ALA A 331 -14.74 -2.58 -15.12
N ASP A 332 -13.41 -2.70 -15.10
CA ASP A 332 -12.60 -2.58 -13.89
C ASP A 332 -11.23 -1.92 -14.15
N MET A 333 -10.37 -1.90 -13.12
CA MET A 333 -9.02 -1.33 -13.21
C MET A 333 -8.01 -2.17 -14.00
N LEU A 334 -8.33 -3.40 -14.40
CA LEU A 334 -7.35 -4.32 -15.00
C LEU A 334 -6.76 -3.78 -16.30
N PRO A 335 -7.52 -3.21 -17.26
CA PRO A 335 -6.94 -2.60 -18.46
C PRO A 335 -5.93 -1.48 -18.16
N LEU A 336 -6.23 -0.63 -17.17
CA LEU A 336 -5.33 0.46 -16.77
C LEU A 336 -4.04 -0.10 -16.15
N LEU A 337 -4.19 -1.12 -15.28
CA LEU A 337 -3.07 -1.80 -14.66
C LEU A 337 -2.16 -2.46 -15.71
N LEU A 338 -2.74 -3.24 -16.62
CA LEU A 338 -1.99 -3.88 -17.70
C LEU A 338 -1.32 -2.84 -18.60
N HIS A 339 -2.01 -1.76 -18.97
CA HIS A 339 -1.39 -0.71 -19.77
C HIS A 339 -0.15 -0.10 -19.08
N GLN A 340 -0.24 0.20 -17.78
CA GLN A 340 0.92 0.71 -17.05
C GLN A 340 2.03 -0.34 -16.93
N MET A 341 1.71 -1.60 -16.63
CA MET A 341 2.70 -2.68 -16.60
C MET A 341 3.46 -2.77 -17.94
N HIS A 342 2.75 -2.66 -19.07
CA HIS A 342 3.37 -2.68 -20.40
C HIS A 342 4.35 -1.54 -20.57
N ALA A 343 3.91 -0.33 -20.21
CA ALA A 343 4.71 0.87 -20.32
C ALA A 343 5.98 0.79 -19.47
N ARG A 344 5.89 0.20 -18.27
CA ARG A 344 7.04 0.01 -17.37
C ARG A 344 8.05 -1.02 -17.90
N VAL A 345 7.58 -2.16 -18.41
CA VAL A 345 8.47 -3.17 -19.02
C VAL A 345 9.12 -2.62 -20.30
N THR A 346 8.36 -1.90 -21.13
CA THR A 346 8.84 -1.35 -22.40
C THR A 346 9.81 -0.18 -22.21
N ALA A 347 9.71 0.55 -21.10
CA ALA A 347 10.67 1.62 -20.75
C ALA A 347 12.09 1.10 -20.51
N GLY A 348 12.27 -0.22 -20.38
CA GLY A 348 13.56 -0.86 -20.18
C GLY A 348 13.80 -1.26 -18.72
N PRO A 349 14.97 -1.85 -18.42
CA PRO A 349 15.28 -2.33 -17.09
C PRO A 349 15.30 -1.18 -16.07
N ILE A 350 14.78 -1.44 -14.88
CA ILE A 350 14.88 -0.51 -13.77
C ILE A 350 16.36 -0.30 -13.44
N ALA A 351 16.82 0.94 -13.55
CA ALA A 351 18.14 1.32 -13.05
C ALA A 351 18.15 1.16 -11.53
N ARG A 352 18.68 0.03 -11.05
CA ARG A 352 19.09 -0.10 -9.66
C ARG A 352 20.16 0.96 -9.39
N PRO A 353 20.17 1.60 -8.22
CA PRO A 353 21.33 2.38 -7.82
C PRO A 353 22.57 1.47 -7.91
N SER A 354 23.63 1.94 -8.59
CA SER A 354 24.79 1.14 -9.03
C SER A 354 25.64 0.54 -7.91
N ASN A 355 25.28 0.82 -6.66
CA ASN A 355 26.04 0.60 -5.45
C ASN A 355 25.20 -0.11 -4.35
N VAL A 356 24.08 -0.75 -4.73
CA VAL A 356 23.35 -1.68 -3.86
C VAL A 356 24.12 -3.01 -3.88
N LEU A 357 24.88 -3.28 -2.82
CA LEU A 357 25.90 -4.35 -2.80
C LEU A 357 25.42 -5.66 -2.12
N SER A 358 24.11 -5.84 -1.95
CA SER A 358 23.41 -6.95 -1.26
C SER A 358 23.03 -6.68 0.20
N LEU A 359 21.94 -7.33 0.61
CA LEU A 359 21.52 -7.50 2.00
C LEU A 359 22.09 -8.81 2.56
N LEU A 360 22.63 -8.74 3.77
CA LEU A 360 22.92 -9.91 4.58
C LEU A 360 21.57 -10.61 4.88
N ASN A 361 21.41 -11.79 4.29
CA ASN A 361 20.27 -12.67 4.49
C ASN A 361 20.71 -13.82 5.41
N ASP A 362 20.35 -13.73 6.69
CA ASP A 362 20.39 -14.85 7.64
C ASP A 362 19.05 -15.59 7.73
N VAL A 363 18.09 -15.18 6.89
CA VAL A 363 16.77 -15.78 6.82
C VAL A 363 16.85 -17.11 6.07
N ASP A 364 16.46 -18.18 6.77
CA ASP A 364 16.21 -19.48 6.16
C ASP A 364 15.04 -19.36 5.18
N THR A 365 15.31 -19.67 3.92
CA THR A 365 14.38 -19.52 2.80
C THR A 365 13.04 -20.20 3.05
N ASP A 366 12.99 -21.34 3.73
CA ASP A 366 11.77 -22.18 3.83
C ASP A 366 11.24 -22.36 5.25
N ARG A 367 11.91 -21.79 6.24
CA ARG A 367 11.44 -21.77 7.62
C ARG A 367 10.14 -20.98 7.76
N ASP A 368 9.13 -21.59 8.37
CA ASP A 368 7.95 -20.88 8.85
C ASP A 368 8.28 -20.22 10.20
N TYR A 369 8.60 -18.93 10.16
CA TYR A 369 8.92 -18.14 11.35
C TYR A 369 7.70 -17.92 12.28
N ASP A 370 6.47 -18.19 11.82
CA ASP A 370 5.23 -18.15 12.61
C ASP A 370 4.82 -19.51 13.19
N ALA A 371 5.54 -20.59 12.86
CA ALA A 371 5.34 -21.88 13.50
C ALA A 371 5.56 -21.75 15.01
N GLU A 372 4.65 -22.30 15.81
CA GLU A 372 4.77 -22.36 17.28
C GLU A 372 4.73 -21.00 18.02
N VAL A 373 4.54 -19.89 17.33
CA VAL A 373 4.38 -18.57 17.96
C VAL A 373 2.92 -18.36 18.39
N HIS A 374 2.67 -18.40 19.69
CA HIS A 374 1.37 -18.12 20.28
C HIS A 374 1.07 -16.60 20.28
N ASN A 375 -0.17 -16.25 19.92
CA ASN A 375 -0.64 -14.87 19.83
C ASN A 375 -0.85 -14.23 21.22
N GLU A 376 0.23 -13.87 21.91
CA GLU A 376 0.14 -13.13 23.16
C GLU A 376 0.10 -11.62 22.91
N LYS A 377 -0.76 -10.89 23.61
CA LYS A 377 -1.03 -9.44 23.40
C LYS A 377 0.19 -8.50 23.55
N SER A 378 1.37 -8.99 23.93
CA SER A 378 2.60 -8.20 24.14
C SER A 378 3.74 -8.64 23.21
N GLN A 379 3.46 -8.78 21.92
CA GLN A 379 4.34 -9.46 20.96
C GLN A 379 5.69 -8.80 20.78
N CYS A 380 6.71 -9.54 21.16
CA CYS A 380 8.11 -9.28 20.92
C CYS A 380 8.57 -10.16 19.75
N ALA A 381 7.86 -10.04 18.63
CA ALA A 381 8.14 -10.83 17.44
C ALA A 381 9.62 -10.64 17.05
N HIS A 382 10.37 -11.73 17.23
CA HIS A 382 11.75 -12.04 16.88
C HIS A 382 12.69 -10.89 16.45
N ALA A 383 13.83 -10.77 17.15
CA ALA A 383 14.99 -10.05 16.63
C ALA A 383 15.65 -10.91 15.54
N VAL A 384 15.27 -10.70 14.29
CA VAL A 384 16.16 -10.99 13.16
C VAL A 384 16.73 -9.63 12.73
N SER A 385 18.05 -9.57 12.60
CA SER A 385 18.75 -8.38 12.13
C SER A 385 19.14 -8.59 10.68
N THR A 386 18.47 -7.93 9.76
CA THR A 386 18.90 -7.90 8.37
C THR A 386 19.75 -6.66 8.16
N ALA A 387 20.87 -6.78 7.45
CA ALA A 387 21.76 -5.65 7.18
C ALA A 387 21.87 -5.39 5.68
N ALA A 388 21.87 -4.13 5.26
CA ALA A 388 22.04 -3.68 3.88
C ALA A 388 23.18 -2.67 3.83
N ALA A 389 23.85 -2.56 2.69
CA ALA A 389 24.69 -1.39 2.41
C ALA A 389 24.27 -0.76 1.08
N LEU A 390 24.21 0.56 1.07
CA LEU A 390 24.05 1.35 -0.13
C LEU A 390 24.87 2.64 -0.03
N THR A 391 25.02 3.33 -1.14
CA THR A 391 25.65 4.64 -1.28
C THR A 391 24.63 5.56 -1.92
N VAL A 392 24.44 6.75 -1.35
CA VAL A 392 23.55 7.77 -1.91
C VAL A 392 24.32 9.08 -1.82
N ASP A 393 24.44 9.78 -2.95
CA ASP A 393 25.22 11.02 -3.07
C ASP A 393 26.67 10.85 -2.57
N ASP A 394 27.36 9.80 -3.04
CA ASP A 394 28.72 9.40 -2.64
C ASP A 394 28.93 9.07 -1.14
N VAL A 395 27.84 9.01 -0.36
CA VAL A 395 27.86 8.65 1.05
C VAL A 395 27.39 7.22 1.24
N ARG A 396 28.25 6.36 1.82
CA ARG A 396 27.89 5.00 2.21
C ARG A 396 26.99 5.01 3.45
N TRP A 397 25.94 4.20 3.39
CA TRP A 397 24.96 3.94 4.43
C TRP A 397 24.89 2.44 4.68
N ASP A 398 25.12 2.03 5.92
CA ASP A 398 24.85 0.68 6.37
C ASP A 398 23.51 0.68 7.12
N CYS A 399 22.53 -0.07 6.62
CA CYS A 399 21.17 -0.16 7.13
C CYS A 399 20.99 -1.47 7.89
N VAL A 400 20.27 -1.44 9.01
CA VAL A 400 19.90 -2.63 9.77
C VAL A 400 18.41 -2.57 10.12
N SER A 401 17.68 -3.66 9.90
CA SER A 401 16.30 -3.82 10.37
C SER A 401 16.25 -4.79 11.54
N THR A 402 15.66 -4.38 12.67
CA THR A 402 15.56 -5.21 13.88
C THR A 402 14.10 -5.35 14.31
N ASP A 403 13.48 -6.53 14.19
CA ASP A 403 12.02 -6.82 14.36
C ASP A 403 11.18 -6.93 13.08
N GLY A 404 11.80 -6.81 11.91
CA GLY A 404 11.13 -6.96 10.61
C GLY A 404 10.19 -5.80 10.22
N TYR A 405 10.09 -4.75 11.04
CA TYR A 405 9.28 -3.56 10.78
C TYR A 405 10.05 -2.24 10.91
N GLN A 406 11.08 -2.17 11.73
CA GLN A 406 11.92 -0.99 11.91
C GLN A 406 13.26 -1.15 11.19
N ALA A 407 13.59 -0.21 10.31
CA ALA A 407 14.92 -0.05 9.74
C ALA A 407 15.63 1.13 10.43
N SER A 408 16.95 1.16 10.35
CA SER A 408 17.78 2.32 10.65
C SER A 408 19.03 2.25 9.79
N CYS A 409 19.55 3.38 9.32
CA CYS A 409 20.78 3.41 8.55
C CYS A 409 21.80 4.34 9.19
N SER A 410 23.09 4.09 8.97
CA SER A 410 24.14 4.96 9.48
C SER A 410 25.32 5.01 8.52
N THR A 411 25.96 6.17 8.44
CA THR A 411 27.25 6.36 7.75
C THR A 411 28.44 5.91 8.61
N GLN A 412 28.20 5.60 9.89
CA GLN A 412 29.21 5.18 10.87
C GLN A 412 29.34 3.65 10.99
N GLY A 413 28.73 2.90 10.08
CA GLY A 413 28.77 1.44 10.05
C GLY A 413 27.53 0.74 10.63
N PRO A 414 27.40 -0.57 10.39
CA PRO A 414 26.21 -1.36 10.71
C PRO A 414 25.96 -1.49 12.22
N ALA A 415 27.00 -1.45 13.06
CA ALA A 415 26.85 -1.53 14.51
C ALA A 415 26.14 -0.30 15.11
N VAL A 416 26.35 0.88 14.53
CA VAL A 416 25.67 2.12 14.93
C VAL A 416 24.21 2.07 14.46
N ALA A 417 23.97 1.66 13.22
CA ALA A 417 22.63 1.45 12.68
C ALA A 417 21.82 0.44 13.53
N ALA A 418 22.43 -0.69 13.91
CA ALA A 418 21.81 -1.69 14.78
C ALA A 418 21.44 -1.12 16.17
N LYS A 419 22.33 -0.31 16.78
CA LYS A 419 22.05 0.37 18.06
C LYS A 419 20.91 1.37 17.94
N GLN A 420 20.84 2.11 16.83
CA GLN A 420 19.75 3.05 16.54
C GLN A 420 18.41 2.33 16.34
N ALA A 421 18.39 1.27 15.54
CA ALA A 421 17.21 0.41 15.36
C ALA A 421 16.74 -0.20 16.70
N ALA A 422 17.66 -0.74 17.51
CA ALA A 422 17.35 -1.26 18.84
C ALA A 422 16.82 -0.21 19.84
N ARG A 423 17.15 1.08 19.66
CA ARG A 423 16.60 2.18 20.47
C ARG A 423 15.20 2.59 20.00
N ALA A 424 14.98 2.66 18.68
CA ALA A 424 13.69 2.96 18.08
C ALA A 424 12.64 1.89 18.41
N THR A 425 13.06 0.65 18.65
CA THR A 425 12.14 -0.45 18.95
C THR A 425 11.45 -0.36 20.31
N GLN A 426 11.87 0.55 21.23
CA GLN A 426 11.41 0.66 22.64
C GLN A 426 10.72 -0.63 23.13
N ARG A 427 11.44 -1.76 23.06
CA ARG A 427 10.83 -3.06 23.32
C ARG A 427 10.40 -3.07 24.80
N PRO A 428 9.14 -3.37 25.13
CA PRO A 428 8.71 -3.51 26.51
C PRO A 428 9.70 -4.38 27.30
N ARG A 429 10.05 -4.05 28.55
CA ARG A 429 11.00 -4.83 29.38
C ARG A 429 10.70 -6.35 29.38
N ARG A 430 9.43 -6.72 29.25
CA ARG A 430 8.93 -8.10 29.10
C ARG A 430 9.56 -8.84 27.90
N CYS A 431 9.76 -8.15 26.78
CA CYS A 431 10.37 -8.68 25.57
C CYS A 431 11.82 -9.13 25.71
N ARG A 432 12.62 -8.38 26.47
CA ARG A 432 14.04 -8.73 26.67
C ARG A 432 14.18 -10.01 27.51
N ARG A 433 13.23 -10.26 28.41
CA ARG A 433 13.23 -11.44 29.28
C ARG A 433 12.84 -12.71 28.51
N ASP A 434 11.82 -12.62 27.65
CA ASP A 434 11.34 -13.75 26.86
C ASP A 434 12.34 -14.18 25.77
N LEU A 435 13.06 -13.24 25.14
CA LEU A 435 14.10 -13.56 24.16
C LEU A 435 15.32 -14.22 24.82
N LYS A 436 15.78 -13.71 25.97
CA LYS A 436 16.86 -14.35 26.76
C LYS A 436 16.49 -15.75 27.22
N ALA A 437 15.24 -15.95 27.66
CA ALA A 437 14.76 -17.27 28.08
C ALA A 437 14.72 -18.29 26.92
N ARG A 438 14.67 -17.82 25.67
CA ARG A 438 14.71 -18.66 24.45
C ARG A 438 16.11 -18.82 23.86
N GLY A 439 17.16 -18.26 24.50
CA GLY A 439 18.55 -18.38 24.05
C GLY A 439 19.00 -17.41 22.96
N TRP A 440 18.26 -16.32 22.73
CA TRP A 440 18.61 -15.28 21.77
C TRP A 440 19.24 -14.11 22.55
N GLU A 441 20.51 -13.80 22.27
CA GLU A 441 21.27 -12.72 22.94
C GLU A 441 20.94 -11.31 22.43
#